data_AF-A0A840P2E9-F1
#
_entry.id   AF-A0A840P2E9-F1
#
_cell.length_a   1.000
_cell.length_b   1.000
_cell.length_c   1.000
_cell.angle_alpha   90.00
_cell.angle_beta   90.00
_cell.angle_gamma   90.00
#
_symmetry.space_group_name_H-M   'P 1'
#
loop_
_entity.id
_entity.type
_entity.pdbx_description
1 polymer ?
#
loop_
_entity_poly.entity_id
_entity_poly.type
_entity_poly.pdbx_seq_one_letter_code
_entity_poly.pdbx_strand_id
1 'polypeptide(L)'
;MTRRRAWAWCAVVGVAVLTLTGCATDDEIFVSNFTDAHGRACTFVYTARAGEGWNSSTDVDVSQLDCEYPPAGRTPGPPRTEHLETGPSE
;
A
#
# COMPACT_ATOMS: atom_id res chain seq x y z
N MET A 1 18.02 47.96 6.69
CA MET A 1 16.73 47.30 7.02
C MET A 1 16.27 46.24 5.99
N THR A 2 16.90 46.13 4.82
CA THR A 2 16.47 45.23 3.72
C THR A 2 16.90 43.76 3.87
N ARG A 3 18.06 43.49 4.47
CA ARG A 3 18.61 42.13 4.61
C ARG A 3 17.82 41.20 5.54
N ARG A 4 17.23 41.75 6.62
CA ARG A 4 16.40 40.99 7.57
C ARG A 4 15.05 40.57 6.97
N ARG A 5 14.51 41.40 6.07
CA ARG A 5 13.28 41.09 5.33
C ARG A 5 13.52 40.00 4.29
N ALA A 6 14.63 40.03 3.55
CA ALA A 6 14.97 38.98 2.59
C ALA A 6 15.11 37.59 3.25
N TRP A 7 15.72 37.51 4.43
CA TRP A 7 15.87 36.24 5.17
C TRP A 7 14.54 35.67 5.68
N ALA A 8 13.64 36.51 6.18
CA ALA A 8 12.32 36.07 6.63
C ALA A 8 11.48 35.46 5.48
N TRP A 9 11.61 36.01 4.27
CA TRP A 9 10.90 35.50 3.09
C TRP A 9 11.46 34.15 2.62
N CYS A 10 12.78 33.97 2.62
CA CYS A 10 13.38 32.67 2.27
C CYS A 10 12.96 31.56 3.25
N ALA A 11 12.83 31.87 4.54
CA ALA A 11 12.39 30.89 5.54
C ALA A 11 10.94 30.44 5.30
N VAL A 12 10.03 31.37 4.99
CA VAL A 12 8.62 31.05 4.70
C VAL A 12 8.49 30.21 3.42
N VAL A 13 9.20 30.58 2.36
CA VAL A 13 9.19 29.80 1.10
C VAL A 13 9.80 28.43 1.31
N GLY A 14 10.90 28.32 2.05
CA GLY A 14 11.54 27.03 2.34
C GLY A 14 10.63 26.08 3.11
N VAL A 15 9.93 26.57 4.14
CA VAL A 15 8.97 25.77 4.89
C VAL A 15 7.78 25.36 4.03
N ALA A 16 7.24 26.28 3.21
CA ALA A 16 6.13 25.97 2.31
C ALA A 16 6.47 24.88 1.28
N VAL A 17 7.69 24.90 0.73
CA VAL A 17 8.17 23.87 -0.20
C VAL A 17 8.35 22.52 0.50
N LEU A 18 8.91 22.50 1.72
CA LEU A 18 9.08 21.28 2.52
C LEU A 18 7.74 20.63 2.91
N THR A 19 6.69 21.42 3.15
CA THR A 19 5.35 20.88 3.44
C THR A 19 4.67 20.27 2.21
N LEU A 20 5.04 20.68 1.00
CA LEU A 20 4.44 20.16 -0.23
C LEU A 20 4.97 18.77 -0.61
N THR A 21 6.20 18.42 -0.21
CA THR A 21 6.80 17.12 -0.55
C THR A 21 6.41 15.98 0.40
N GLY A 22 5.69 16.27 1.48
CA GLY A 22 5.30 15.28 2.50
C GLY A 22 4.06 14.45 2.19
N CYS A 23 3.40 14.67 1.04
CA CYS A 23 2.10 14.06 0.73
C CYS A 23 2.15 12.91 -0.30
N ALA A 24 3.33 12.50 -0.78
CA ALA A 24 3.43 11.34 -1.67
C ALA A 24 3.74 10.09 -0.84
N THR A 25 2.71 9.30 -0.51
CA THR A 25 2.88 7.92 -0.06
C THR A 25 2.81 7.00 -1.28
N ASP A 26 3.86 6.22 -1.49
CA ASP A 26 3.90 5.19 -2.55
C ASP A 26 3.10 3.97 -2.09
N ASP A 27 1.79 4.11 -2.00
CA ASP A 27 0.87 3.04 -1.63
C ASP A 27 0.55 2.19 -2.87
N GLU A 28 0.86 0.90 -2.76
CA GLU A 28 0.67 -0.12 -3.78
C GLU A 28 -0.49 -1.05 -3.40
N ILE A 29 -1.17 -1.60 -4.41
CA ILE A 29 -2.26 -2.57 -4.19
C ILE A 29 -1.71 -3.97 -4.42
N PHE A 30 -2.02 -4.88 -3.53
CA PHE A 30 -1.60 -6.27 -3.60
C PHE A 30 -2.82 -7.20 -3.56
N VAL A 31 -2.73 -8.28 -4.33
CA VAL A 31 -3.65 -9.43 -4.22
C VAL A 31 -2.88 -10.58 -3.61
N SER A 32 -3.39 -11.13 -2.51
CA SER A 32 -2.78 -12.27 -1.84
C SER A 32 -3.77 -13.41 -1.68
N ASN A 33 -3.27 -14.62 -1.83
CA ASN A 33 -4.01 -15.83 -1.55
C ASN A 33 -3.34 -16.68 -0.46
N PHE A 34 -4.16 -17.33 0.34
CA PHE A 34 -3.72 -18.28 1.36
C PHE A 34 -4.79 -19.34 1.61
N THR A 35 -4.42 -20.42 2.30
CA THR A 35 -5.39 -21.40 2.78
C THR A 35 -5.62 -21.19 4.27
N ASP A 36 -6.88 -21.04 4.68
CA ASP A 36 -7.22 -20.87 6.10
C ASP A 36 -7.14 -22.19 6.88
N ALA A 37 -7.31 -22.11 8.20
CA ALA A 37 -7.29 -23.27 9.07
C ALA A 37 -8.43 -24.28 8.80
N HIS A 38 -9.47 -23.86 8.08
CA HIS A 38 -10.62 -24.69 7.72
C HIS A 38 -10.44 -25.36 6.35
N GLY A 39 -9.35 -25.07 5.62
CA GLY A 39 -9.06 -25.61 4.29
C GLY A 39 -9.69 -24.82 3.13
N ARG A 40 -10.18 -23.60 3.38
CA ARG A 40 -10.72 -22.71 2.34
C ARG A 40 -9.58 -22.00 1.64
N ALA A 41 -9.71 -21.85 0.32
CA ALA A 41 -8.85 -20.97 -0.45
C ALA A 41 -9.37 -19.53 -0.29
N CYS A 42 -8.57 -18.70 0.35
CA CYS A 42 -8.87 -17.30 0.61
C CYS A 42 -8.08 -16.41 -0.35
N THR A 43 -8.72 -15.35 -0.85
CA THR A 43 -8.11 -14.26 -1.59
C THR A 43 -8.44 -12.96 -0.87
N PHE A 44 -7.45 -12.09 -0.71
CA PHE A 44 -7.68 -10.75 -0.21
C PHE A 44 -6.88 -9.70 -0.96
N VAL A 45 -7.44 -8.50 -1.00
CA VAL A 45 -6.79 -7.29 -1.52
C VAL A 45 -6.40 -6.43 -0.34
N TYR A 46 -5.17 -5.92 -0.38
CA TYR A 46 -4.69 -4.96 0.61
C TYR A 46 -3.85 -3.86 -0.05
N THR A 47 -3.82 -2.70 0.58
CA THR A 47 -2.88 -1.62 0.24
C THR A 47 -1.72 -1.61 1.22
N ALA A 48 -0.49 -1.47 0.73
CA ALA A 48 0.70 -1.28 1.55
C ALA A 48 1.73 -0.43 0.81
N ARG A 49 2.66 0.18 1.55
CA ARG A 49 3.76 0.92 0.93
C ARG A 49 4.67 0.01 0.12
N ALA A 50 5.25 0.53 -0.95
CA ALA A 50 6.25 -0.17 -1.74
C ALA A 50 7.36 -0.76 -0.86
N GLY A 51 7.56 -2.08 -0.96
CA GLY A 51 8.53 -2.82 -0.15
C GLY A 51 8.07 -3.24 1.25
N GLU A 52 6.87 -2.87 1.68
CA GLU A 52 6.24 -3.34 2.91
C GLU A 52 5.23 -4.48 2.63
N GLY A 53 5.06 -5.39 3.59
CA GLY A 53 4.10 -6.50 3.50
C GLY A 53 2.87 -6.27 4.39
N TRP A 54 1.83 -7.09 4.22
CA TRP A 54 0.61 -7.04 5.04
C TRP A 54 0.86 -7.29 6.55
N ASN A 55 2.00 -7.87 6.90
CA ASN A 55 2.45 -8.11 8.28
C ASN A 55 3.31 -6.97 8.85
N SER A 56 3.53 -5.90 8.07
CA SER A 56 4.19 -4.68 8.55
C SER A 56 3.32 -4.01 9.61
N SER A 57 3.93 -3.34 10.58
CA SER A 57 3.22 -2.60 11.63
C SER A 57 2.58 -1.28 11.15
N THR A 58 2.67 -0.99 9.85
CA THR A 58 2.19 0.24 9.21
C THR A 58 0.78 0.06 8.62
N ASP A 59 0.14 1.15 8.22
CA ASP A 59 -1.25 1.25 7.72
C ASP A 59 -1.56 0.29 6.54
N VAL A 60 -1.92 -0.96 6.85
CA VAL A 60 -2.44 -1.94 5.90
C VAL A 60 -3.96 -1.93 5.97
N ASP A 61 -4.62 -1.49 4.89
CA ASP A 61 -6.06 -1.64 4.75
C ASP A 61 -6.36 -2.98 4.05
N VAL A 62 -7.23 -3.79 4.64
CA VAL A 62 -7.71 -5.05 4.06
C VAL A 62 -9.18 -4.89 3.72
N SER A 63 -9.47 -4.69 2.43
CA SER A 63 -10.78 -4.21 2.01
C SER A 63 -11.74 -5.35 1.61
N GLN A 64 -11.22 -6.50 1.18
CA GLN A 64 -12.03 -7.59 0.59
C GLN A 64 -11.39 -8.96 0.84
N LEU A 65 -11.78 -9.65 1.92
CA LEU A 65 -11.42 -11.06 2.15
C LEU A 65 -12.55 -11.96 1.62
N ASP A 66 -12.27 -12.69 0.55
CA ASP A 66 -13.16 -13.73 0.02
C ASP A 66 -12.55 -15.11 0.24
N CYS A 67 -13.35 -16.09 0.60
CA CYS A 67 -12.86 -17.43 0.92
C CYS A 67 -13.88 -18.49 0.50
N GLU A 68 -13.44 -19.49 -0.24
CA GLU A 68 -14.30 -20.56 -0.75
C GLU A 68 -13.59 -21.92 -0.65
N TYR A 69 -14.36 -23.01 -0.54
CA TYR A 69 -13.78 -24.34 -0.57
C TYR A 69 -13.33 -24.72 -1.99
N PRO A 70 -12.17 -25.38 -2.15
CA PRO A 70 -11.76 -25.86 -3.46
C PRO A 70 -12.75 -26.92 -3.98
N PRO A 71 -12.93 -27.04 -5.31
CA PRO A 71 -13.73 -28.10 -5.90
C PRO A 71 -13.27 -29.49 -5.45
N ALA A 72 -14.20 -30.45 -5.40
CA ALA A 72 -13.90 -31.81 -4.96
C ALA A 72 -12.70 -32.42 -5.73
N GLY A 73 -11.78 -33.03 -4.98
CA GLY A 73 -10.56 -33.63 -5.53
C GLY A 73 -9.45 -32.63 -5.89
N ARG A 74 -9.63 -31.32 -5.61
CA ARG A 74 -8.57 -30.31 -5.75
C ARG A 74 -8.11 -29.78 -4.40
N THR A 75 -6.86 -29.37 -4.35
CA THR A 75 -6.27 -28.66 -3.21
C THR A 75 -5.94 -27.22 -3.61
N PRO A 76 -5.98 -26.26 -2.67
CA PRO A 76 -5.50 -24.92 -2.93
C PRO A 76 -4.02 -24.94 -3.36
N GLY A 77 -3.63 -23.94 -4.15
CA GLY A 77 -2.23 -23.70 -4.48
C GLY A 77 -1.43 -23.24 -3.25
N PRO A 78 -0.09 -23.15 -3.38
CA PRO A 78 0.73 -22.50 -2.37
C PRO A 78 0.33 -21.02 -2.24
N PRO A 79 0.44 -20.42 -1.04
CA PRO A 79 0.18 -19.00 -0.84
C PRO A 79 1.05 -18.15 -1.77
N ARG A 80 0.44 -17.11 -2.36
CA ARG A 80 1.14 -16.17 -3.23
C ARG A 80 0.59 -14.77 -3.03
N THR A 81 1.49 -13.80 -3.13
CA THR A 81 1.16 -12.37 -3.16
C THR A 81 1.71 -11.78 -4.45
N GLU A 82 0.89 -10.96 -5.10
CA GLU A 82 1.23 -10.29 -6.35
C GLU A 82 0.85 -8.82 -6.24
N HIS A 83 1.69 -7.96 -6.82
CA HIS A 83 1.38 -6.55 -7.00
C HIS A 83 0.33 -6.42 -8.10
N LEU A 84 -0.73 -5.66 -7.84
CA LEU A 84 -1.75 -5.36 -8.83
C LEU A 84 -1.28 -4.14 -9.63
N GLU A 85 -0.76 -4.38 -10.83
CA GLU A 85 -0.49 -3.29 -11.77
C GLU A 85 -1.80 -2.56 -12.07
N THR A 86 -1.95 -1.36 -11.52
CA THR A 86 -2.96 -0.42 -11.99
C THR A 86 -2.51 0.02 -13.39
N GLY A 87 -3.42 -0.08 -14.38
CA GLY A 87 -3.13 0.19 -15.79
C GLY A 87 -2.50 1.56 -16.07
N PRO A 88 -2.04 1.81 -17.31
CA PRO A 88 -1.08 2.87 -17.63
C PRO A 88 -1.54 4.25 -17.14
N SER A 89 -0.63 4.92 -16.45
CA SER A 89 -0.74 6.33 -16.09
C SER A 89 -0.82 7.19 -17.36
N GLU A 90 -2.00 7.79 -17.59
CA GLU A 90 -2.19 8.87 -18.56
C GLU A 90 -1.62 10.21 -18.05
#